data_AF-A0A2V8CMV4-F1
#
_entry.id   AF-A0A2V8CMV4-F1
#
_cell.length_a   1.000
_cell.length_b   1.000
_cell.length_c   1.000
_cell.angle_alpha   90.00
_cell.angle_beta   90.00
_cell.angle_gamma   90.00
#
_symmetry.space_group_name_H-M   'P 1'
#
loop_
_entity.id
_entity.type
_entity.pdbx_description
1 polymer ?
#
loop_
_entity_poly.entity_id
_entity_poly.type
_entity_poly.pdbx_seq_one_letter_code
_entity_poly.pdbx_strand_id
1 'polypeptide(L)'
;MAEALLSSRYQVMRAPNQRFSGTRGFTLIDMVATIAIIGTLLAISVPQLIDVVDGYRLGMATRVVERELQFAKLKAVSAESPMRVRFNCPVARQVRVV
;
A
#
# COMPACT_ATOMS: atom_id res chain seq x y z
N MET A 1 21.79 34.87 -72.33
CA MET A 1 21.16 35.58 -71.19
C MET A 1 19.87 34.92 -70.67
N ALA A 2 19.21 34.00 -71.40
CA ALA A 2 17.95 33.38 -70.95
C ALA A 2 18.11 32.19 -69.97
N GLU A 3 19.30 31.60 -69.83
CA GLU A 3 19.49 30.40 -68.98
C GLU A 3 19.71 30.70 -67.48
N ALA A 4 20.01 31.94 -67.12
CA ALA A 4 20.31 32.31 -65.74
C ALA A 4 19.06 32.40 -64.83
N LEU A 5 17.84 32.43 -65.39
CA LEU A 5 16.60 32.62 -64.61
C LEU A 5 15.86 31.33 -64.25
N LEU A 6 16.17 30.20 -64.89
CA LEU A 6 15.52 28.92 -64.57
C LEU A 6 16.19 28.19 -63.38
N SER A 7 17.46 28.48 -63.11
CA SER A 7 18.20 27.90 -61.98
C SER A 7 17.74 28.41 -60.60
N SER A 8 17.06 29.55 -60.53
CA SER A 8 16.68 30.19 -59.26
C SER A 8 15.37 29.62 -58.65
N ARG A 9 14.63 28.80 -59.41
CA ARG A 9 13.31 28.27 -59.01
C ARG A 9 13.35 26.92 -58.28
N TYR A 10 14.52 26.29 -58.15
CA TYR A 10 14.69 25.03 -57.39
C TYR A 10 15.39 25.29 -56.04
N GLN A 11 14.74 26.04 -55.16
CA GLN A 11 15.09 26.01 -53.74
C GLN A 11 14.60 24.67 -53.17
N VAL A 12 15.52 23.72 -53.08
CA VAL A 12 15.32 22.39 -52.48
C VAL A 12 14.87 22.57 -51.04
N MET A 13 13.62 22.23 -50.79
CA MET A 13 13.02 22.17 -49.46
C MET A 13 13.78 21.11 -48.64
N ARG A 14 14.76 21.55 -47.83
CA ARG A 14 15.47 20.69 -46.88
C ARG A 14 14.51 20.34 -45.76
N ALA A 15 14.07 19.08 -45.72
CA ALA A 15 13.36 18.53 -44.58
C ALA A 15 14.19 18.73 -43.30
N PRO A 16 13.57 19.13 -42.18
CA PRO A 16 14.26 19.23 -40.91
C PRO A 16 14.78 17.84 -40.53
N ASN A 17 16.10 17.72 -40.38
CA ASN A 17 16.77 16.52 -39.89
C ASN A 17 16.41 16.37 -38.41
N GLN A 18 15.31 15.68 -38.12
CA GLN A 18 14.95 15.26 -36.78
C GLN A 18 15.97 14.22 -36.31
N ARG A 19 17.08 14.71 -35.77
CA ARG A 19 17.98 13.88 -34.99
C ARG A 19 17.20 13.42 -33.77
N PHE A 20 16.79 12.16 -33.77
CA PHE A 20 16.35 11.48 -32.54
C PHE A 20 17.52 11.55 -31.55
N SER A 21 17.45 12.55 -30.66
CA SER A 21 18.41 12.81 -29.62
C SER A 21 18.33 11.70 -28.58
N GLY A 22 19.24 10.72 -28.71
CA GLY A 22 19.81 9.92 -27.63
C GLY A 22 18.81 9.32 -26.64
N THR A 23 18.27 8.15 -26.98
CA THR A 23 17.69 7.23 -26.00
C THR A 23 18.81 6.74 -25.07
N ARG A 24 19.02 7.44 -23.95
CA ARG A 24 19.96 7.03 -22.91
C ARG A 24 19.25 6.03 -21.99
N GLY A 25 19.79 4.82 -21.90
CA GLY A 25 19.31 3.79 -20.98
C GLY A 25 19.71 4.06 -19.53
N PHE A 26 19.12 3.31 -18.60
CA PHE A 26 19.45 3.37 -17.18
C PHE A 26 20.85 2.82 -16.93
N THR A 27 21.60 3.47 -16.04
CA THR A 27 22.95 3.03 -15.68
C THR A 27 22.91 2.14 -14.44
N LEU A 28 23.97 1.35 -14.21
CA LEU A 28 24.10 0.54 -13.01
C LEU A 28 24.06 1.39 -11.73
N ILE A 29 24.67 2.58 -11.75
CA ILE A 29 24.67 3.47 -10.58
C ILE A 29 23.27 3.99 -10.27
N ASP A 30 22.45 4.24 -11.29
CA ASP A 30 21.08 4.72 -11.13
C ASP A 30 20.18 3.60 -10.56
N MET A 31 20.42 2.34 -10.95
CA MET A 31 19.77 1.18 -10.31
C MET A 31 20.17 1.04 -8.83
N VAL A 32 21.45 1.25 -8.50
CA VAL A 32 21.91 1.21 -7.09
C VAL A 32 21.28 2.36 -6.29
N ALA A 33 21.21 3.57 -6.86
CA ALA A 33 20.59 4.72 -6.23
C ALA A 33 19.09 4.51 -5.97
N THR A 34 18.35 3.97 -6.95
CA THR A 34 16.91 3.67 -6.79
C THR A 34 16.66 2.60 -5.73
N ILE A 35 17.45 1.52 -5.71
CA ILE A 35 17.34 0.47 -4.67
C ILE A 35 17.67 1.05 -3.29
N ALA A 36 18.67 1.92 -3.18
CA ALA A 36 19.02 2.57 -1.91
C ALA A 36 17.86 3.43 -1.38
N ILE A 37 17.19 4.19 -2.25
CA ILE A 37 16.03 5.01 -1.88
C ILE A 37 14.85 4.12 -1.48
N ILE A 38 14.56 3.06 -2.24
CA ILE A 38 13.48 2.13 -1.89
C ILE A 38 13.78 1.46 -0.54
N GLY A 39 15.02 1.05 -0.31
CA GLY A 39 15.46 0.44 0.94
C GLY A 39 15.26 1.34 2.17
N THR A 40 15.60 2.62 2.07
CA THR A 40 15.39 3.58 3.18
C THR A 40 13.91 3.83 3.44
N LEU A 41 13.10 3.95 2.38
CA LEU A 41 11.65 4.07 2.51
C LEU A 41 11.04 2.85 3.19
N LEU A 42 11.44 1.64 2.79
CA LEU A 42 10.98 0.40 3.40
C LEU A 42 11.40 0.30 4.87
N ALA A 43 12.63 0.68 5.20
CA ALA A 43 13.13 0.65 6.58
C ALA A 43 12.26 1.46 7.56
N ILE A 44 11.70 2.58 7.11
CA ILE A 44 10.82 3.44 7.92
C ILE A 44 9.35 3.01 7.80
N SER A 45 8.90 2.57 6.61
CA SER A 45 7.49 2.27 6.35
C SER A 45 7.03 0.92 6.94
N VAL A 46 7.89 -0.10 6.90
CA VAL A 46 7.55 -1.46 7.36
C VAL A 46 7.16 -1.52 8.85
N PRO A 47 7.90 -0.93 9.81
CA PRO A 47 7.52 -1.02 11.22
C PRO A 47 6.14 -0.37 11.49
N GLN A 48 5.82 0.75 10.84
CA GLN A 48 4.53 1.43 11.00
C GLN A 48 3.35 0.53 10.59
N LEU A 49 3.51 -0.30 9.55
CA LEU A 49 2.45 -1.24 9.15
C LEU A 49 2.19 -2.31 10.23
N ILE A 50 3.23 -2.76 10.92
CA ILE A 50 3.12 -3.75 12.01
C ILE A 50 2.32 -3.14 13.17
N ASP A 51 2.65 -1.91 13.57
CA ASP A 51 1.97 -1.21 14.66
C ASP A 51 0.47 -1.02 14.38
N VAL A 52 0.13 -0.69 13.13
CA VAL A 52 -1.28 -0.57 12.70
C VAL A 52 -2.00 -1.90 12.86
N VAL A 53 -1.41 -2.99 12.37
CA VAL A 53 -2.02 -4.33 12.48
C VAL A 53 -2.21 -4.73 13.93
N ASP A 54 -1.23 -4.49 14.80
CA ASP A 54 -1.35 -4.83 16.22
C ASP A 54 -2.39 -3.96 16.95
N GLY A 55 -2.49 -2.68 16.62
CA GLY A 55 -3.57 -1.81 17.08
C GLY A 55 -4.96 -2.32 16.66
N TYR A 56 -5.11 -2.72 15.39
CA TYR A 56 -6.34 -3.34 14.88
C TYR A 56 -6.66 -4.64 15.62
N ARG A 57 -5.68 -5.51 15.85
CA ARG A 57 -5.87 -6.78 16.56
C ARG A 57 -6.31 -6.56 18.00
N LEU A 58 -5.74 -5.56 18.68
CA LEU A 58 -6.15 -5.19 20.03
C LEU A 58 -7.59 -4.66 20.05
N GLY A 59 -7.93 -3.72 19.18
CA GLY A 59 -9.30 -3.17 19.07
C GLY A 59 -10.34 -4.23 18.72
N MET A 60 -9.99 -5.22 17.89
CA MET A 60 -10.88 -6.34 17.60
C MET A 60 -11.04 -7.26 18.81
N ALA A 61 -9.97 -7.54 19.56
CA ALA A 61 -10.02 -8.35 20.76
C ALA A 61 -10.89 -7.70 21.86
N THR A 62 -10.76 -6.40 22.09
CA THR A 62 -11.59 -5.68 23.07
C THR A 62 -13.07 -5.73 22.67
N ARG A 63 -13.39 -5.52 21.39
CA ARG A 63 -14.77 -5.58 20.88
C ARG A 63 -15.39 -6.98 21.02
N VAL A 64 -14.61 -8.05 20.86
CA VAL A 64 -15.08 -9.42 21.09
C VAL A 64 -15.46 -9.62 22.55
N VAL A 65 -14.59 -9.20 23.48
CA VAL A 65 -14.85 -9.32 24.92
C VAL A 65 -16.07 -8.50 25.32
N GLU A 66 -16.19 -7.26 24.83
CA GLU A 66 -17.34 -6.40 25.12
C GLU A 66 -18.66 -7.03 24.69
N ARG A 67 -18.72 -7.56 23.45
CA ARG A 67 -19.93 -8.24 22.93
C ARG A 67 -20.31 -9.45 23.77
N GLU A 68 -19.34 -10.26 24.17
CA GLU A 68 -19.61 -11.46 24.97
C GLU A 68 -20.11 -11.09 26.37
N LEU A 69 -19.58 -10.03 26.98
CA LEU A 69 -20.07 -9.52 28.27
C LEU A 69 -21.49 -8.94 28.14
N GLN A 70 -21.78 -8.19 27.08
CA GLN A 70 -23.13 -7.68 26.83
C GLN A 70 -24.13 -8.82 26.60
N PHE A 71 -23.73 -9.83 25.83
CA PHE A 71 -24.54 -11.03 25.63
C PHE A 71 -24.79 -11.78 26.94
N ALA A 72 -23.73 -12.01 27.75
CA ALA A 72 -23.85 -12.64 29.05
C ALA A 72 -24.81 -11.88 29.98
N LYS A 73 -24.72 -10.54 29.99
CA LYS A 73 -25.61 -9.68 30.78
C LYS A 73 -27.06 -9.83 30.36
N LEU A 74 -27.36 -9.74 29.06
CA LEU A 74 -28.73 -9.90 28.55
C LEU A 74 -29.28 -11.30 28.88
N LYS A 75 -28.43 -12.32 28.74
CA LYS A 75 -28.80 -13.71 29.04
C LYS A 75 -29.06 -13.94 30.53
N ALA A 76 -28.24 -13.38 31.41
CA ALA A 76 -28.41 -13.46 32.87
C ALA A 76 -29.73 -12.80 33.32
N VAL A 77 -30.05 -11.63 32.75
CA VAL A 77 -31.31 -10.93 33.04
C VAL A 77 -32.51 -11.73 32.55
N SER A 78 -32.44 -12.31 31.33
CA SER A 78 -33.55 -13.11 30.78
C SER A 78 -33.77 -14.44 31.49
N ALA A 79 -32.71 -15.05 32.04
CA ALA A 79 -32.77 -16.35 32.70
C ALA A 79 -32.94 -16.24 34.22
N GLU A 80 -33.00 -15.00 34.75
CA GLU A 80 -33.07 -14.69 36.18
C GLU A 80 -32.01 -15.43 37.03
N SER A 81 -30.87 -15.73 36.41
CA SER A 81 -29.83 -16.58 36.98
C SER A 81 -28.44 -15.98 36.73
N PRO A 82 -27.54 -15.99 37.72
CA PRO A 82 -26.21 -15.42 37.58
C PRO A 82 -25.38 -16.19 36.55
N MET A 83 -24.88 -15.47 35.54
CA MET A 83 -24.08 -16.02 34.44
C MET A 83 -22.60 -15.66 34.57
N ARG A 84 -21.69 -16.55 34.19
CA ARG A 84 -20.23 -16.31 34.31
C ARG A 84 -19.56 -16.34 32.94
N VAL A 85 -18.63 -15.42 32.70
CA VAL A 85 -17.82 -15.40 31.47
C VAL A 85 -16.44 -15.97 31.78
N ARG A 86 -16.05 -17.02 31.06
CA ARG A 86 -14.74 -17.66 31.18
C ARG A 86 -13.90 -17.31 29.96
N PHE A 87 -12.69 -16.85 30.20
CA PHE A 87 -11.65 -16.66 29.18
C PHE A 87 -10.82 -17.94 29.07
N ASN A 88 -10.32 -18.24 27.88
CA ASN A 88 -9.45 -19.40 27.62
C ASN A 88 -10.15 -20.77 27.79
N CYS A 89 -11.41 -20.89 27.35
CA CYS A 89 -12.12 -22.18 27.27
C CYS A 89 -12.95 -22.26 25.99
N PRO A 90 -12.93 -23.38 25.24
CA PRO A 90 -12.09 -24.58 25.39
C PRO A 90 -10.66 -24.44 24.83
N VAL A 91 -10.32 -23.35 24.12
CA VAL A 91 -9.00 -23.11 23.52
C VAL A 91 -8.47 -21.72 23.89
N ALA A 92 -7.14 -21.56 23.88
CA ALA A 92 -6.46 -20.27 23.95
C ALA A 92 -7.17 -19.21 23.10
N ARG A 93 -7.42 -18.05 23.72
CA ARG A 93 -8.03 -16.87 23.07
C ARG A 93 -9.53 -16.98 22.75
N GLN A 94 -10.24 -17.98 23.29
CA GLN A 94 -11.70 -18.07 23.19
C GLN A 94 -12.38 -17.59 24.49
N VAL A 95 -13.57 -17.00 24.35
CA VAL A 95 -14.42 -16.54 25.46
C VAL A 95 -15.74 -17.30 25.39
N ARG A 96 -16.21 -17.81 26.52
CA ARG A 96 -17.47 -18.56 26.61
C ARG A 96 -18.29 -18.09 27.81
N VAL A 97 -19.56 -17.83 27.56
CA VAL A 97 -20.58 -17.64 28.60
C VAL A 97 -21.05 -19.02 29.12
N VAL A 98 -20.94 -19.24 30.44
CA VAL A 98 -21.32 -20.47 31.17
C VAL A 98 -22.25 -20.18 32.33
#